data_AF-I0HF98-F1
#
_entry.id   AF-I0HF98-F1
#
_cell.length_a   1.000
_cell.length_b   1.000
_cell.length_c   1.000
_cell.angle_alpha   90.00
_cell.angle_beta   90.00
_cell.angle_gamma   90.00
#
_symmetry.space_group_name_H-M   'P 1'
#
loop_
_entity.id
_entity.type
_entity.pdbx_description
1 polymer ?
#
loop_
_entity_poly.entity_id
_entity_poly.type
_entity_poly.pdbx_seq_one_letter_code
_entity_poly.pdbx_strand_id
1 'polypeptide(L)' 'MSMTGGEAEHAPAQPSWKCESCGLPWPCPPARDRLTRENGRVELAVLMWDYIEEAARDMPQSPASELFDRFLRWTD' A
#
# COMPACT_ATOMS: atom_id res chain seq x y z
N MET A 1 28.21 -5.98 -6.09
CA MET A 1 27.30 -6.07 -4.92
C MET A 1 27.31 -4.71 -4.27
N SER A 2 26.34 -3.85 -4.59
CA SER A 2 26.18 -2.56 -3.93
C SER A 2 24.81 -2.58 -3.28
N MET A 3 24.79 -2.99 -2.00
CA MET A 3 23.64 -2.83 -1.12
C MET A 3 23.76 -1.46 -0.46
N THR A 4 23.38 -0.40 -1.17
CA THR A 4 22.94 0.82 -0.49
C THR A 4 21.56 0.51 0.06
N GLY A 5 21.50 0.03 1.29
CA GLY A 5 20.28 0.09 2.08
C GLY A 5 19.98 1.54 2.40
N GLY A 6 19.50 2.29 1.39
CA GLY A 6 18.73 3.50 1.67
C GLY A 6 17.53 3.05 2.48
N GLU A 7 17.12 3.82 3.50
CA GLU A 7 15.88 3.58 4.25
C GLU A 7 14.83 3.08 3.28
N ALA A 8 14.43 1.81 3.42
CA ALA A 8 13.44 1.25 2.51
C ALA A 8 12.28 2.21 2.54
N GLU A 9 11.99 2.79 1.38
CA GLU A 9 10.85 3.64 1.19
C GLU A 9 9.64 2.88 1.75
N HIS A 10 8.64 3.55 2.36
CA HIS A 10 7.47 2.84 2.91
C HIS A 10 6.61 2.27 1.76
N ALA A 11 7.14 1.28 1.07
CA ALA A 11 6.71 0.66 -0.18
C ALA A 11 6.14 -0.74 0.11
N PRO A 12 5.30 -1.28 -0.80
CA PRO A 12 4.70 -2.59 -0.65
C PRO A 12 5.67 -3.72 -0.98
N ALA A 13 5.85 -4.66 -0.06
CA ALA A 13 6.54 -5.93 -0.29
C ALA A 13 5.56 -6.99 -0.80
N GLN A 14 5.46 -7.18 -2.10
CA GLN A 14 4.65 -8.24 -2.71
C GLN A 14 5.32 -9.62 -2.55
N PRO A 15 4.57 -10.72 -2.37
CA PRO A 15 3.11 -10.82 -2.32
C PRO A 15 2.53 -10.67 -0.90
N SER A 16 3.36 -10.36 0.09
CA SER A 16 2.91 -10.24 1.49
C SER A 16 2.10 -8.97 1.77
N TRP A 17 2.26 -7.97 0.90
CA TRP A 17 1.77 -6.61 1.04
C TRP A 17 2.17 -5.95 2.36
N LYS A 18 3.23 -6.42 3.03
CA LYS A 18 3.79 -5.72 4.18
C LYS A 18 4.64 -4.55 3.70
N CYS A 19 4.81 -3.54 4.55
CA CYS A 19 5.71 -2.44 4.25
C CYS A 19 7.15 -2.93 4.37
N GLU A 20 7.98 -2.67 3.35
CA GLU A 20 9.41 -3.04 3.36
C GLU A 20 10.18 -2.39 4.51
N SER A 21 9.80 -1.19 4.93
CA SER A 21 10.47 -0.42 5.99
C SER A 21 10.10 -0.86 7.41
N CYS A 22 8.80 -1.00 7.68
CA CYS A 22 8.30 -1.21 9.05
C CYS A 22 7.59 -2.55 9.29
N GLY A 23 7.41 -3.39 8.26
CA GLY A 23 6.76 -4.69 8.36
C GLY A 23 5.25 -4.68 8.65
N LEU A 24 4.65 -3.52 8.89
CA LEU A 24 3.20 -3.35 9.04
C LEU A 24 2.47 -3.57 7.71
N PRO A 25 1.14 -3.84 7.72
CA PRO A 25 0.36 -3.88 6.49
C PRO A 25 0.52 -2.59 5.68
N TRP A 26 0.98 -2.70 4.44
CA TRP A 26 1.03 -1.59 3.49
C TRP A 26 -0.35 -1.37 2.85
N PRO A 27 -0.87 -0.14 2.70
CA PRO A 27 -0.26 1.15 3.07
C PRO A 27 -0.26 1.34 4.60
N CYS A 28 0.94 1.46 5.17
CA CYS A 28 1.13 1.78 6.58
C CYS A 28 0.95 3.30 6.81
N PRO A 29 0.80 3.80 8.06
CA PRO A 29 0.52 5.22 8.29
C PRO A 29 1.48 6.19 7.58
N PRO A 30 2.82 5.98 7.62
CA PRO A 30 3.75 6.84 6.88
C PRO A 30 3.56 6.81 5.35
N ALA A 31 3.20 5.65 4.80
CA ALA A 31 2.91 5.50 3.37
C ALA A 31 1.63 6.27 3.00
N ARG A 32 0.56 6.15 3.81
CA ARG A 32 -0.70 6.89 3.59
C ARG A 32 -0.46 8.39 3.61
N ASP A 33 0.23 8.88 4.65
CA ASP A 33 0.54 10.30 4.80
C ASP A 33 1.33 10.84 3.59
N ARG A 34 2.29 10.07 3.09
CA ARG A 34 3.06 10.46 1.90
C ARG A 34 2.19 10.43 0.65
N LEU A 35 1.49 9.33 0.39
CA LEU A 35 0.65 9.16 -0.80
C LEU A 35 -0.42 10.26 -0.90
N THR A 36 -1.03 10.64 0.22
CA THR A 36 -1.99 11.76 0.29
C THR A 36 -1.35 13.13 0.04
N ARG A 37 -0.07 13.35 0.41
CA ARG A 37 0.63 14.61 0.10
C ARG A 37 1.05 14.71 -1.37
N GLU A 38 1.37 13.57 -1.98
CA GLU A 38 1.91 13.50 -3.34
C GLU A 38 0.81 13.46 -4.42
N ASN A 39 -0.42 13.06 -4.07
CA ASN A 39 -1.51 12.84 -5.01
C ASN A 39 -2.76 13.63 -4.63
N GLY A 40 -3.54 14.04 -5.63
CA GLY A 40 -4.91 14.50 -5.42
C GLY A 40 -5.85 13.34 -5.05
N ARG A 41 -7.06 13.65 -4.57
CA ARG A 41 -8.05 12.66 -4.12
C ARG A 41 -8.37 11.62 -5.19
N VAL A 42 -8.60 12.07 -6.43
CA VAL A 42 -8.97 11.20 -7.55
C VAL A 42 -7.78 10.33 -7.97
N GLU A 43 -6.60 10.91 -8.12
CA GLU A 43 -5.37 10.21 -8.49
C GLU A 43 -5.02 9.15 -7.45
N LEU A 44 -5.16 9.48 -6.16
CA LEU A 44 -4.93 8.55 -5.06
C LEU A 44 -5.91 7.38 -5.08
N ALA A 45 -7.21 7.64 -5.28
CA ALA A 45 -8.22 6.58 -5.33
C ALA A 45 -7.97 5.61 -6.50
N VAL A 46 -7.61 6.13 -7.68
CA VAL A 46 -7.25 5.30 -8.84
C VAL A 46 -5.99 4.47 -8.56
N LEU A 47 -4.94 5.10 -8.02
CA LEU A 47 -3.71 4.39 -7.66
C LEU A 47 -3.97 3.27 -6.64
N MET A 48 -4.79 3.53 -5.61
CA MET A 48 -5.13 2.51 -4.61
C MET A 48 -6.05 1.42 -5.17
N TRP A 49 -6.83 1.72 -6.21
CA TRP A 49 -7.61 0.72 -6.93
C TRP A 49 -6.70 -0.26 -7.69
N ASP A 50 -5.66 0.22 -8.37
CA ASP A 50 -4.71 -0.67 -9.05
C ASP A 50 -4.03 -1.62 -8.03
N TYR A 51 -3.65 -1.09 -6.86
CA TYR A 51 -3.06 -1.90 -5.81
C TYR A 51 -4.04 -2.89 -5.15
N ILE A 52 -5.32 -2.55 -4.93
CA ILE A 52 -6.27 -3.49 -4.33
C ILE A 52 -6.53 -4.69 -5.25
N GLU A 53 -6.54 -4.49 -6.57
CA GLU A 53 -6.71 -5.58 -7.55
C GLU A 53 -5.55 -6.57 -7.50
N GLU A 54 -4.31 -6.08 -7.39
CA GLU A 54 -3.13 -6.92 -7.23
C GLU A 54 -3.11 -7.62 -5.87
N ALA A 55 -3.43 -6.89 -4.80
CA ALA A 55 -3.48 -7.42 -3.44
C ALA A 55 -4.54 -8.52 -3.28
N ALA A 56 -5.69 -8.39 -3.94
CA ALA A 56 -6.73 -9.42 -3.96
C ALA A 56 -6.27 -10.71 -4.65
N ARG A 57 -5.42 -10.59 -5.69
CA ARG A 57 -4.83 -11.76 -6.37
C ARG A 57 -3.79 -12.46 -5.49
N ASP A 58 -2.97 -11.69 -4.79
CA ASP A 58 -1.90 -12.22 -3.93
C ASP A 58 -2.40 -12.77 -2.59
N MET A 59 -3.49 -12.21 -2.06
CA MET A 59 -4.05 -12.57 -0.75
C MET A 59 -5.51 -13.07 -0.85
N PRO A 60 -5.78 -14.19 -1.57
CA PRO A 60 -7.13 -14.64 -1.89
C PRO A 60 -7.98 -15.08 -0.68
N GLN A 61 -7.34 -15.26 0.48
CA GLN A 61 -8.02 -15.60 1.74
C GLN A 61 -8.46 -14.35 2.53
N SER A 62 -8.02 -13.14 2.13
CA SER A 62 -8.38 -11.90 2.82
C SER A 62 -9.81 -11.51 2.47
N PRO A 63 -10.65 -11.13 3.46
CA PRO A 63 -11.97 -10.60 3.18
C PRO A 63 -11.92 -9.34 2.33
N ALA A 64 -12.80 -9.22 1.33
CA ALA A 64 -12.87 -8.05 0.45
C ALA A 64 -13.05 -6.74 1.24
N SER A 65 -13.80 -6.78 2.35
CA SER A 65 -13.98 -5.62 3.24
C SER A 65 -12.68 -5.18 3.92
N GLU A 66 -11.79 -6.12 4.27
CA GLU A 66 -10.49 -5.79 4.87
C GLU A 66 -9.58 -5.11 3.84
N LEU A 67 -9.58 -5.60 2.60
CA LEU A 67 -8.85 -4.97 1.51
C LEU A 67 -9.41 -3.57 1.19
N PHE A 68 -10.73 -3.40 1.17
CA PHE A 68 -11.36 -2.10 0.96
C PHE A 68 -10.97 -1.08 2.06
N ASP A 69 -11.09 -1.46 3.33
CA ASP A 69 -10.73 -0.61 4.47
C ASP A 69 -9.24 -0.23 4.46
N ARG A 70 -8.40 -1.14 3.96
CA ARG A 70 -6.95 -0.97 3.90
C ARG A 70 -6.50 -0.05 2.76
N PHE A 71 -7.08 -0.20 1.56
CA PHE A 71 -6.62 0.51 0.36
C PHE A 71 -7.48 1.73 0.03
N LEU A 72 -8.81 1.69 0.17
CA LEU A 72 -9.72 2.71 -0.38
C LEU A 72 -10.40 3.60 0.67
N ARG A 73 -10.68 3.10 1.88
CA ARG A 73 -11.48 3.85 2.88
C ARG A 73 -10.90 5.21 3.31
N TRP A 74 -9.60 5.44 3.10
CA TRP A 74 -8.92 6.66 3.51
C TRP A 74 -8.54 7.58 2.33
N THR A 75 -8.92 7.23 1.10
CA THR A 75 -8.61 8.04 -0.10
C THR A 75 -9.60 9.18 -0.33
N ASP A 76 -10.60 9.32 0.56
CA ASP A 76 -11.69 10.28 0.42
C ASP A 76 -11.26 11.73 0.52
#